data_AF-A0A4S9Y2X1-F1
#
_entry.id   AF-A0A4S9Y2X1-F1
#
_cell.length_a   1.000
_cell.length_b   1.000
_cell.length_c   1.000
_cell.angle_alpha   90.00
_cell.angle_beta   90.00
_cell.angle_gamma   90.00
#
_symmetry.space_group_name_H-M   'P 1'
#
loop_
_entity.id
_entity.type
_entity.pdbx_description
1 polymer ?
#
loop_
_entity_poly.entity_id
_entity_poly.type
_entity_poly.pdbx_seq_one_letter_code
_entity_poly.pdbx_strand_id
1 'polypeptide(L)'
;MPRSLRSTTGGSRLQPKPKMQPQTKTHAHAHTRTSAHRYARTFEILPVEIRQLIADCFEDDKDVASYRLICKSTNYSIDEDEGSFWRTQFLNSYDPPESMPEGDRSTVNEWFKQQYQSRKRAEGQKFVFDSGNSEEEANCLVLFKDLLIDTFNTSVCKAKKQSVHSPNMDRIERIAKAKGLLDCVLRRPTTRGNKSPTNPVLVVIQLILTHLSLTAPLSSKMAKVWGFPDTQAVVYLPNSSRPIFKGPTCQEVDIDWTLHVASFFRNYLLSKQEPTHIHYENLDRSERPQGWTKPLSTSPLKLGKHWKGTYAYVDHDEIAQIRSGFHEDYPVQDHMCGEDTAETFQDLRLGFPKGQLEFWPDIFEHILKSRAKIEYRTPTTRAQKRATGPDALPEGESVSFCFKGGGEDASEKFQASGWFNPLPPQHGIPGWHRMTMMKYYIDESSGQPDLDSLWAYEGVVLPGGMVMLGRWWSPTFDDRPEYSGPFIFWNVDASMPAIADDTQTTG
;
A
#
# COMPACT_ATOMS: atom_id res chain seq x y z
N MET A 1 -28.18 81.27 55.05
CA MET A 1 -29.11 80.25 55.58
C MET A 1 -28.27 79.13 56.20
N PRO A 2 -28.52 78.74 57.46
CA PRO A 2 -27.46 78.36 58.39
C PRO A 2 -27.53 76.91 58.91
N ARG A 3 -26.40 76.47 59.51
CA ARG A 3 -26.20 75.63 60.73
C ARG A 3 -25.08 74.59 60.48
N SER A 4 -23.80 74.81 60.83
CA SER A 4 -23.15 75.13 62.13
C SER A 4 -23.20 73.91 63.09
N LEU A 5 -22.14 73.39 63.75
CA LEU A 5 -21.08 74.07 64.52
C LEU A 5 -19.93 73.13 64.95
N ARG A 6 -18.77 73.77 65.19
CA ARG A 6 -17.76 73.60 66.27
C ARG A 6 -16.87 72.33 66.29
N SER A 7 -15.60 72.36 66.72
CA SER A 7 -14.78 73.37 67.44
C SER A 7 -13.27 73.13 67.18
N THR A 8 -12.46 74.15 66.85
CA THR A 8 -11.31 74.73 67.63
C THR A 8 -10.49 73.71 68.45
N THR A 9 -9.16 73.64 68.48
CA THR A 9 -8.02 74.59 68.39
C THR A 9 -6.76 73.71 68.60
N GLY A 10 -5.63 73.85 67.89
CA GLY A 10 -4.57 74.83 68.19
C GLY A 10 -3.38 74.18 68.94
N GLY A 11 -2.15 74.39 68.47
CA GLY A 11 -0.95 74.41 69.34
C GLY A 11 0.14 73.33 69.14
N SER A 12 1.12 73.67 68.29
CA SER A 12 2.58 73.51 68.44
C SER A 12 3.19 72.58 69.51
N ARG A 13 4.10 71.67 69.11
CA ARG A 13 5.57 71.81 69.22
C ARG A 13 6.27 70.49 68.89
N LEU A 14 7.31 70.59 68.05
CA LEU A 14 8.25 69.54 67.71
C LEU A 14 9.32 69.36 68.80
N GLN A 15 9.84 68.12 68.86
CA GLN A 15 11.09 67.58 69.45
C GLN A 15 10.89 66.63 70.66
N PRO A 16 11.79 65.66 70.91
CA PRO A 16 12.50 64.76 69.99
C PRO A 16 12.43 63.26 70.43
N LYS A 17 12.86 62.35 69.55
CA LYS A 17 12.92 60.89 69.77
C LYS A 17 13.97 60.47 70.83
N PRO A 18 13.73 59.38 71.60
CA PRO A 18 14.78 58.63 72.28
C PRO A 18 15.28 57.43 71.45
N LYS A 19 16.53 57.02 71.72
CA LYS A 19 17.29 55.89 71.13
C LYS A 19 17.15 54.60 71.95
N MET A 20 17.59 53.49 71.35
CA MET A 20 17.92 52.11 71.86
C MET A 20 16.80 51.08 71.66
N GLN A 21 17.01 49.83 71.22
CA GLN A 21 18.19 48.94 71.10
C GLN A 21 17.88 47.81 70.06
N PRO A 22 18.85 46.97 69.65
CA PRO A 22 18.71 46.05 68.51
C PRO A 22 18.05 44.72 68.89
N GLN A 23 17.06 44.27 68.11
CA GLN A 23 16.56 42.90 68.14
C GLN A 23 17.02 42.12 66.91
N THR A 24 17.62 40.98 67.24
CA THR A 24 18.08 39.84 66.44
C THR A 24 17.14 39.47 65.28
N LYS A 25 17.69 39.45 64.05
CA LYS A 25 17.04 38.83 62.89
C LYS A 25 17.28 37.32 62.93
N THR A 26 16.25 36.58 63.32
CA THR A 26 16.21 35.11 63.29
C THR A 26 16.06 34.59 61.85
N HIS A 27 16.73 33.47 61.60
CA HIS A 27 16.82 32.69 60.37
C HIS A 27 15.48 32.46 59.63
N ALA A 28 15.37 32.98 58.39
CA ALA A 28 14.33 32.58 57.43
C ALA A 28 14.86 32.25 56.02
N HIS A 29 16.18 32.33 55.79
CA HIS A 29 16.78 32.15 54.45
C HIS A 29 17.40 30.77 54.19
N ALA A 30 17.42 29.86 55.17
CA ALA A 30 18.08 28.56 55.03
C ALA A 30 17.17 27.44 54.49
N HIS A 31 15.85 27.54 54.62
CA HIS A 31 14.92 26.48 54.19
C HIS A 31 14.45 26.59 52.73
N THR A 32 14.49 27.78 52.12
CA THR A 32 14.16 27.98 50.70
C THR A 32 15.30 27.56 49.77
N ARG A 33 16.55 27.68 50.22
CA ARG A 33 17.73 27.40 49.41
C ARG A 33 18.02 25.90 49.25
N THR A 34 17.69 25.09 50.27
CA THR A 34 17.82 23.62 50.26
C THR A 34 16.69 22.94 49.49
N SER A 35 15.47 23.49 49.47
CA SER A 35 14.37 22.94 48.67
C SER A 35 14.61 23.17 47.16
N ALA A 36 15.02 24.38 46.76
CA ALA A 36 15.34 24.70 45.37
C ALA A 36 16.47 23.83 44.79
N HIS A 37 17.47 23.48 45.62
CA HIS A 37 18.55 22.58 45.19
C HIS A 37 18.11 21.12 45.06
N ARG A 38 17.10 20.71 45.84
CA ARG A 38 16.50 19.37 45.76
C ARG A 38 15.63 19.21 44.50
N TYR A 39 14.95 20.27 44.05
CA TYR A 39 14.19 20.29 42.79
C TYR A 39 15.07 20.42 41.54
N ALA A 40 16.22 21.09 41.64
CA ALA A 40 17.13 21.31 40.50
C ALA A 40 17.76 20.03 39.94
N ARG A 41 17.76 18.93 40.72
CA ARG A 41 18.33 17.62 40.33
C ARG A 41 17.28 16.52 40.17
N THR A 42 16.00 16.87 40.07
CA THR A 42 14.92 15.89 40.00
C THR A 42 15.17 14.84 38.90
N PHE A 43 15.60 15.27 37.70
CA PHE A 43 15.92 14.36 36.60
C PHE A 43 17.21 13.54 36.80
N GLU A 44 18.14 14.00 37.62
CA GLU A 44 19.39 13.26 37.91
C GLU A 44 19.15 12.11 38.90
N ILE A 45 18.10 12.21 39.72
CA ILE A 45 17.75 11.21 40.75
C ILE A 45 16.90 10.07 40.17
N LEU A 46 16.14 10.34 39.10
CA LEU A 46 15.27 9.33 38.50
C LEU A 46 16.09 8.17 37.90
N PRO A 47 15.58 6.93 37.90
CA PRO A 47 16.13 5.85 37.09
C PRO A 47 16.05 6.17 35.58
N VAL A 48 16.89 5.50 34.78
CA VAL A 48 16.93 5.72 33.31
C VAL A 48 15.61 5.36 32.66
N GLU A 49 14.98 4.29 33.14
CA GLU A 49 13.70 3.76 32.67
C GLU A 49 12.58 4.77 32.91
N ILE A 50 12.60 5.46 34.06
CA ILE A 50 11.59 6.49 34.37
C ILE A 50 11.76 7.72 33.47
N ARG A 51 13.00 8.11 33.16
CA ARG A 51 13.24 9.21 32.20
C ARG A 51 12.79 8.85 30.78
N GLN A 52 13.03 7.62 30.34
CA GLN A 52 12.54 7.12 29.06
C GLN A 52 11.01 7.09 29.03
N LEU A 53 10.35 6.61 30.08
CA LEU A 53 8.89 6.64 30.19
C LEU A 53 8.31 8.07 30.14
N ILE A 54 8.98 9.04 30.77
CA ILE A 54 8.58 10.46 30.64
C ILE A 54 8.71 10.92 29.19
N ALA A 55 9.80 10.55 28.51
CA ALA A 55 10.02 10.91 27.12
C ALA A 55 9.02 10.25 26.16
N ASP A 56 8.59 9.02 26.46
CA ASP A 56 7.56 8.30 25.70
C ASP A 56 6.17 8.95 25.81
N CYS A 57 5.94 9.80 26.82
CA CYS A 57 4.68 10.56 26.96
C CYS A 57 4.61 11.80 26.06
N PHE A 58 5.69 12.18 25.36
CA PHE A 58 5.66 13.32 24.45
C PHE A 58 5.02 12.97 23.11
N GLU A 59 4.16 13.85 22.61
CA GLU A 59 3.47 13.66 21.32
C GLU A 59 4.34 14.08 20.11
N ASP A 60 5.20 15.10 20.28
CA ASP A 60 6.08 15.62 19.22
C ASP A 60 7.56 15.28 19.51
N ASP A 61 8.28 14.83 18.47
CA ASP A 61 9.72 14.59 18.52
C ASP A 61 10.52 15.86 18.87
N LYS A 62 9.95 17.06 18.65
CA LYS A 62 10.53 18.33 19.11
C LYS A 62 10.62 18.44 20.63
N ASP A 63 9.63 17.91 21.34
CA ASP A 63 9.62 17.91 22.80
C ASP A 63 10.63 16.91 23.33
N VAL A 64 10.76 15.74 22.68
CA VAL A 64 11.84 14.78 22.96
C VAL A 64 13.21 15.43 22.75
N ALA A 65 13.40 16.15 21.64
CA ALA A 65 14.64 16.86 21.35
C ALA A 65 14.95 17.96 22.38
N SER A 66 13.93 18.69 22.84
CA SER A 66 14.06 19.70 23.88
C SER A 66 14.37 19.08 25.25
N TYR A 67 13.69 17.98 25.60
CA TYR A 67 13.90 17.21 26.81
C TYR A 67 15.32 16.66 26.92
N ARG A 68 15.85 16.15 25.81
CA ARG A 68 17.23 15.69 25.66
C ARG A 68 18.28 16.77 25.97
N LEU A 69 17.93 18.05 25.84
CA LEU A 69 18.82 19.19 26.06
C LEU A 69 18.74 19.77 27.48
N ILE A 70 17.82 19.30 28.33
CA ILE A 70 17.61 19.83 29.69
C ILE A 70 18.83 19.61 30.59
N CYS A 71 19.36 18.38 30.65
CA CYS A 71 20.54 18.08 31.44
C CYS A 71 21.29 16.86 30.90
N LYS A 72 22.47 16.59 31.47
CA LYS A 72 23.24 15.39 31.12
C LYS A 72 22.40 14.13 31.30
N SER A 73 21.76 13.93 32.45
CA SER A 73 21.02 12.69 32.73
C SER A 73 19.87 12.41 31.75
N THR A 74 19.17 13.44 31.26
CA THR A 74 18.13 13.25 30.23
C THR A 74 18.75 12.96 28.86
N ASN A 75 19.89 13.58 28.54
CA ASN A 75 20.65 13.24 27.34
C ASN A 75 21.10 11.76 27.36
N TYR A 76 21.73 11.33 28.46
CA TYR A 76 22.19 9.96 28.66
C TYR A 76 21.04 8.95 28.54
N SER A 77 19.85 9.25 29.06
CA SER A 77 18.70 8.31 28.96
C SER A 77 18.16 8.13 27.55
N ILE A 78 18.35 9.10 26.66
CA ILE A 78 17.84 9.05 25.28
C ILE A 78 18.86 8.45 24.33
N ASP A 79 20.14 8.80 24.46
CA ASP A 79 21.19 8.40 23.52
C ASP A 79 22.19 7.37 24.05
N GLU A 80 22.53 7.41 25.33
CA GLU A 80 23.70 6.69 25.85
C GLU A 80 23.36 5.35 26.53
N ASP A 81 22.08 5.01 26.67
CA ASP A 81 21.62 3.65 27.06
C ASP A 81 21.64 2.69 25.85
N GLU A 82 22.79 2.65 25.17
CA GLU A 82 23.02 1.91 23.92
C GLU A 82 21.95 2.18 22.84
N GLY A 83 21.23 3.30 22.86
CA GLY A 83 20.14 3.63 21.93
C GLY A 83 18.82 2.84 22.13
N SER A 84 18.61 2.22 23.30
CA SER A 84 17.40 1.42 23.59
C SER A 84 16.08 2.19 23.43
N PHE A 85 16.06 3.47 23.80
CA PHE A 85 14.91 4.37 23.66
C PHE A 85 14.41 4.46 22.22
N TRP A 86 15.32 4.70 21.26
CA TRP A 86 14.96 4.86 19.85
C TRP A 86 14.44 3.57 19.22
N ARG A 87 14.97 2.42 19.65
CA ARG A 87 14.41 1.11 19.28
C ARG A 87 12.98 0.95 19.78
N THR A 88 12.71 1.30 21.03
CA THR A 88 11.35 1.26 21.59
C THR A 88 10.41 2.18 20.83
N GLN A 89 10.83 3.43 20.56
CA GLN A 89 10.02 4.38 19.80
C GLN A 89 9.75 3.94 18.37
N PHE A 90 10.73 3.34 17.70
CA PHE A 90 10.52 2.75 16.39
C PHE A 90 9.47 1.63 16.44
N LEU A 91 9.63 0.64 17.33
CA LEU A 91 8.75 -0.52 17.43
C LEU A 91 7.34 -0.20 17.97
N ASN A 92 7.17 0.97 18.60
CA ASN A 92 5.87 1.52 18.98
C ASN A 92 5.20 2.27 17.82
N SER A 93 5.98 2.81 16.88
CA SER A 93 5.50 3.69 15.81
C SER A 93 5.32 3.02 14.45
N TYR A 94 6.06 1.94 14.20
CA TYR A 94 6.15 1.24 12.93
C TYR A 94 6.08 -0.28 13.13
N ASP A 95 5.69 -0.98 12.07
CA ASP A 95 5.90 -2.43 12.04
C ASP A 95 7.42 -2.75 12.07
N PRO A 96 7.80 -3.89 12.67
CA PRO A 96 9.16 -4.42 12.62
C PRO A 96 9.70 -4.52 11.19
N PRO A 97 10.98 -4.22 10.96
CA PRO A 97 11.56 -4.33 9.64
C PRO A 97 11.72 -5.80 9.22
N GLU A 98 11.67 -6.06 7.91
CA GLU A 98 11.85 -7.41 7.35
C GLU A 98 13.26 -7.97 7.67
N SER A 99 14.28 -7.13 7.50
CA SER A 99 15.67 -7.46 7.79
C SER A 99 16.25 -6.52 8.84
N MET A 100 16.92 -7.12 9.81
CA MET A 100 17.65 -6.41 10.86
C MET A 100 19.14 -6.45 10.54
N PRO A 101 19.91 -5.36 10.79
CA PRO A 101 21.35 -5.42 10.68
C PRO A 101 21.93 -6.46 11.66
N GLU A 102 22.92 -7.22 11.20
CA GLU A 102 23.74 -8.07 12.06
C GLU A 102 24.74 -7.22 12.83
N GLY A 103 24.93 -7.53 14.12
CA GLY A 103 25.90 -6.81 14.95
C GLY A 103 25.59 -6.88 16.43
N ASP A 104 26.38 -6.13 17.20
CA ASP A 104 26.09 -5.92 18.62
C ASP A 104 24.84 -5.06 18.83
N ARG A 105 24.38 -5.04 20.08
CA ARG A 105 23.15 -4.32 20.47
C ARG A 105 23.24 -2.82 20.16
N SER A 106 24.41 -2.21 20.33
CA SER A 106 24.63 -0.78 20.06
C SER A 106 24.47 -0.46 18.57
N THR A 107 25.05 -1.28 17.70
CA THR A 107 24.96 -1.15 16.24
C THR A 107 23.51 -1.24 15.77
N VAL A 108 22.77 -2.23 16.28
CA VAL A 108 21.36 -2.43 15.94
C VAL A 108 20.49 -1.26 16.41
N ASN A 109 20.71 -0.75 17.61
CA ASN A 109 19.93 0.35 18.16
C ASN A 109 20.24 1.69 17.48
N GLU A 110 21.49 1.96 17.12
CA GLU A 110 21.84 3.14 16.30
C GLU A 110 21.19 3.07 14.92
N TRP A 111 21.09 1.88 14.32
CA TRP A 111 20.31 1.70 13.10
C TRP A 111 18.83 2.04 13.31
N PHE A 112 18.18 1.58 14.38
CA PHE A 112 16.78 1.94 14.68
C PHE A 112 16.58 3.45 14.84
N LYS A 113 17.53 4.12 15.50
CA LYS A 113 17.53 5.59 15.62
C LYS A 113 17.60 6.27 14.26
N GLN A 114 18.50 5.85 13.39
CA GLN A 114 18.61 6.39 12.04
C GLN A 114 17.33 6.16 11.23
N GLN A 115 16.75 4.95 11.29
CA GLN A 115 15.50 4.62 10.61
C GLN A 115 14.33 5.48 11.10
N TYR A 116 14.14 5.58 12.42
CA TYR A 116 13.09 6.40 13.02
C TYR A 116 13.21 7.86 12.55
N GLN A 117 14.39 8.45 12.71
CA GLN A 117 14.63 9.85 12.37
C GLN A 117 14.50 10.12 10.87
N SER A 118 14.97 9.21 10.02
CA SER A 118 14.84 9.30 8.57
C SER A 118 13.37 9.27 8.14
N ARG A 119 12.59 8.31 8.66
CA ARG A 119 11.16 8.16 8.35
C ARG A 119 10.36 9.37 8.80
N LYS A 120 10.58 9.85 10.03
CA LYS A 120 9.93 11.07 10.56
C LYS A 120 10.27 12.32 9.75
N ARG A 121 11.53 12.46 9.32
CA ARG A 121 11.96 13.57 8.46
C ARG A 121 11.23 13.56 7.12
N ALA A 122 11.18 12.41 6.45
CA ALA A 122 10.48 12.26 5.17
C ALA A 122 8.96 12.48 5.29
N GLU A 123 8.35 12.00 6.38
CA GLU A 123 6.94 12.22 6.70
C GLU A 123 6.65 13.72 6.88
N GLY A 124 7.50 14.44 7.61
CA GLY A 124 7.35 15.87 7.91
C GLY A 124 7.59 16.86 6.76
N GLN A 125 8.14 16.41 5.62
CA GLN A 125 8.34 17.25 4.43
C GLN A 125 7.00 17.70 3.82
N LYS A 126 6.88 19.00 3.52
CA LYS A 126 5.68 19.60 2.94
C LYS A 126 5.80 19.72 1.42
N PHE A 127 5.09 18.86 0.70
CA PHE A 127 4.96 18.90 -0.75
C PHE A 127 3.70 18.12 -1.19
N VAL A 128 3.37 18.18 -2.48
CA VAL A 128 2.32 17.36 -3.12
C VAL A 128 2.94 16.66 -4.32
N PHE A 129 2.59 15.39 -4.55
CA PHE A 129 3.13 14.61 -5.66
C PHE A 129 2.69 15.15 -7.04
N ASP A 130 3.65 15.25 -7.96
CA ASP A 130 3.45 15.54 -9.38
C ASP A 130 4.08 14.47 -10.27
N SER A 131 5.40 14.28 -10.19
CA SER A 131 6.12 13.32 -11.05
C SER A 131 7.02 12.34 -10.28
N GLY A 132 7.21 12.55 -8.97
CA GLY A 132 8.06 11.70 -8.15
C GLY A 132 9.57 11.98 -8.30
N ASN A 133 9.95 13.07 -8.96
CA ASN A 133 11.33 13.38 -9.34
C ASN A 133 11.98 14.45 -8.45
N SER A 134 11.21 15.20 -7.65
CA SER A 134 11.82 16.13 -6.68
C SER A 134 12.56 15.36 -5.58
N GLU A 135 13.51 16.01 -4.91
CA GLU A 135 14.26 15.38 -3.82
C GLU A 135 13.34 14.98 -2.65
N GLU A 136 12.36 15.82 -2.33
CA GLU A 136 11.36 15.56 -1.30
C GLU A 136 10.41 14.42 -1.70
N GLU A 137 9.96 14.41 -2.96
CA GLU A 137 9.15 13.31 -3.49
C GLU A 137 9.93 11.99 -3.43
N ALA A 138 11.17 11.96 -3.92
CA ALA A 138 12.00 10.77 -3.95
C ALA A 138 12.29 10.23 -2.54
N ASN A 139 12.59 11.10 -1.58
CA ASN A 139 12.78 10.71 -0.18
C ASN A 139 11.49 10.10 0.41
N CYS A 140 10.34 10.65 0.07
CA CYS A 140 9.06 10.09 0.50
C CYS A 140 8.71 8.78 -0.21
N LEU A 141 9.12 8.57 -1.46
CA LEU A 141 8.95 7.30 -2.16
C LEU A 141 9.79 6.19 -1.51
N VAL A 142 11.00 6.50 -1.03
CA VAL A 142 11.80 5.58 -0.20
C VAL A 142 11.05 5.23 1.08
N LEU A 143 10.49 6.22 1.78
CA LEU A 143 9.64 5.98 2.95
C LEU A 143 8.45 5.04 2.63
N PHE A 144 7.72 5.28 1.54
CA PHE A 144 6.60 4.41 1.15
C PHE A 144 7.06 2.98 0.89
N LYS A 145 8.17 2.81 0.16
CA LYS A 145 8.73 1.48 -0.13
C LYS A 145 9.06 0.74 1.17
N ASP A 146 9.76 1.39 2.09
CA ASP A 146 10.13 0.81 3.37
C ASP A 146 8.89 0.44 4.20
N LEU A 147 7.91 1.34 4.29
CA LEU A 147 6.65 1.07 5.01
C LEU A 147 5.89 -0.11 4.41
N LEU A 148 5.84 -0.22 3.08
CA LEU A 148 5.15 -1.30 2.35
C LEU A 148 5.77 -2.67 2.64
N ILE A 149 7.10 -2.75 2.51
CA ILE A 149 7.87 -3.98 2.78
C ILE A 149 7.71 -4.42 4.23
N ASP A 150 7.69 -3.46 5.15
CA ASP A 150 7.59 -3.74 6.59
C ASP A 150 6.15 -4.07 7.05
N THR A 151 5.12 -3.88 6.22
CA THR A 151 3.72 -4.08 6.66
C THR A 151 3.46 -5.48 7.21
N PHE A 152 2.79 -5.55 8.36
CA PHE A 152 2.39 -6.80 9.03
C PHE A 152 3.56 -7.72 9.46
N ASN A 153 4.81 -7.29 9.35
CA ASN A 153 5.93 -8.04 9.88
C ASN A 153 5.78 -8.23 11.39
N THR A 154 6.08 -9.44 11.86
CA THR A 154 5.97 -9.74 13.30
C THR A 154 7.37 -9.83 13.90
N SER A 155 7.58 -9.09 14.99
CA SER A 155 8.83 -9.22 15.74
C SER A 155 8.91 -10.63 16.34
N VAL A 156 10.10 -11.22 16.37
CA VAL A 156 10.37 -12.53 17.00
C VAL A 156 9.79 -12.63 18.43
N CYS A 157 9.78 -11.51 19.17
CA CYS A 157 9.25 -11.44 20.53
C CYS A 157 7.72 -11.43 20.65
N LYS A 158 6.97 -11.14 19.58
CA LYS A 158 5.49 -11.03 19.55
C LYS A 158 4.81 -12.10 18.69
N ALA A 159 5.53 -13.16 18.29
CA ALA A 159 5.07 -14.20 17.35
C ALA A 159 3.82 -15.01 17.76
N LYS A 160 3.18 -14.74 18.91
CA LYS A 160 2.06 -15.54 19.43
C LYS A 160 0.67 -15.13 18.94
N LYS A 161 0.52 -13.98 18.26
CA LYS A 161 -0.72 -13.60 17.57
C LYS A 161 -0.39 -12.81 16.30
N GLN A 162 -0.86 -13.28 15.15
CA GLN A 162 -0.84 -12.51 13.92
C GLN A 162 -1.69 -11.25 14.15
N SER A 163 -1.07 -10.08 14.06
CA SER A 163 -1.79 -8.81 14.22
C SER A 163 -2.66 -8.61 12.99
N VAL A 164 -3.95 -8.33 13.20
CA VAL A 164 -4.88 -7.92 12.15
C VAL A 164 -4.66 -6.44 11.77
N HIS A 165 -3.83 -5.74 12.54
CA HIS A 165 -3.58 -4.31 12.42
C HIS A 165 -2.11 -4.01 12.15
N SER A 166 -1.83 -3.13 11.18
CA SER A 166 -0.50 -2.64 10.81
C SER A 166 -0.44 -1.11 10.97
N PRO A 167 0.36 -0.57 11.90
CA PRO A 167 0.60 0.88 12.00
C PRO A 167 1.20 1.48 10.73
N ASN A 168 1.95 0.69 9.95
CA ASN A 168 2.49 1.13 8.67
C ASN A 168 1.38 1.34 7.64
N MET A 169 0.37 0.46 7.56
CA MET A 169 -0.75 0.61 6.64
C MET A 169 -1.55 1.89 6.91
N ASP A 170 -1.87 2.18 8.18
CA ASP A 170 -2.56 3.43 8.55
C ASP A 170 -1.74 4.67 8.15
N ARG A 171 -0.42 4.57 8.27
CA ARG A 171 0.51 5.66 7.95
C ARG A 171 0.63 5.86 6.45
N ILE A 172 0.69 4.78 5.66
CA ILE A 172 0.63 4.82 4.20
C ILE A 172 -0.64 5.54 3.75
N GLU A 173 -1.81 5.14 4.26
CA GLU A 173 -3.08 5.76 3.88
C GLU A 173 -3.10 7.27 4.22
N ARG A 174 -2.63 7.63 5.41
CA ARG A 174 -2.57 9.02 5.87
C ARG A 174 -1.64 9.88 5.02
N ILE A 175 -0.43 9.39 4.74
CA ILE A 175 0.56 10.11 3.93
C ILE A 175 0.09 10.21 2.48
N ALA A 176 -0.46 9.14 1.92
CA ALA A 176 -0.96 9.12 0.54
C ALA A 176 -2.04 10.17 0.31
N LYS A 177 -2.99 10.30 1.26
CA LYS A 177 -4.02 11.35 1.26
C LYS A 177 -3.42 12.74 1.46
N ALA A 178 -2.55 12.92 2.46
CA ALA A 178 -2.00 14.24 2.78
C ALA A 178 -1.12 14.83 1.66
N LYS A 179 -0.39 13.96 0.93
CA LYS A 179 0.55 14.37 -0.12
C LYS A 179 -0.02 14.22 -1.54
N GLY A 180 -1.28 13.82 -1.69
CA GLY A 180 -1.93 13.66 -2.99
C GLY A 180 -1.28 12.61 -3.90
N LEU A 181 -0.71 11.54 -3.32
CA LEU A 181 0.00 10.49 -4.08
C LEU A 181 -0.92 9.83 -5.13
N LEU A 182 -2.19 9.62 -4.79
CA LEU A 182 -3.19 9.00 -5.67
C LEU A 182 -4.01 10.02 -6.48
N ASP A 183 -3.86 11.32 -6.22
CA ASP A 183 -4.54 12.40 -6.96
C ASP A 183 -3.91 12.63 -8.35
N CYS A 184 -2.64 12.24 -8.52
CA CYS A 184 -1.84 12.48 -9.71
C CYS A 184 -1.63 11.23 -10.60
N VAL A 185 -2.35 10.14 -10.35
CA VAL A 185 -2.29 8.91 -11.16
C VAL A 185 -2.55 9.24 -12.63
N LEU A 186 -1.56 8.95 -13.49
CA LEU A 186 -1.56 9.22 -14.95
C LEU A 186 -1.81 10.70 -15.33
N ARG A 187 -1.65 11.62 -14.37
CA ARG A 187 -1.76 13.06 -14.63
C ARG A 187 -0.53 13.52 -15.40
N ARG A 188 -0.75 14.28 -16.49
CA ARG A 188 0.36 14.93 -17.21
C ARG A 188 1.08 15.92 -16.26
N PRO A 189 2.42 15.86 -16.13
CA PRO A 189 3.16 16.74 -15.23
C PRO A 189 2.91 18.22 -15.51
N THR A 190 2.83 19.02 -14.45
CA THR A 190 2.47 20.45 -14.56
C THR A 190 3.62 21.34 -15.04
N THR A 191 4.86 20.88 -14.89
CA THR A 191 6.07 21.63 -15.25
C THR A 191 6.31 21.62 -16.75
N ARG A 192 5.81 22.67 -17.44
CA ARG A 192 6.17 23.01 -18.83
C ARG A 192 7.66 23.36 -18.89
N GLY A 193 8.54 22.39 -19.09
CA GLY A 193 9.96 22.68 -19.31
C GLY A 193 10.87 21.47 -19.44
N ASN A 194 10.61 20.40 -18.69
CA ASN A 194 11.36 19.15 -18.81
C ASN A 194 10.39 17.98 -18.89
N LYS A 195 10.39 17.30 -20.04
CA LYS A 195 9.68 16.04 -20.28
C LYS A 195 10.33 14.88 -19.52
N SER A 196 10.74 15.09 -18.27
CA SER A 196 11.29 14.01 -17.47
C SER A 196 10.19 12.98 -17.26
N PRO A 197 10.42 11.69 -17.58
CA PRO A 197 9.43 10.66 -17.33
C PRO A 197 9.08 10.62 -15.84
N THR A 198 7.86 10.22 -15.53
CA THR A 198 7.42 9.98 -14.15
C THR A 198 8.35 8.97 -13.49
N ASN A 199 8.69 9.19 -12.22
CA ASN A 199 9.51 8.27 -11.46
C ASN A 199 8.82 6.89 -11.40
N PRO A 200 9.47 5.82 -11.85
CA PRO A 200 8.82 4.51 -11.91
C PRO A 200 8.43 3.97 -10.53
N VAL A 201 9.13 4.35 -9.45
CA VAL A 201 8.78 3.97 -8.08
C VAL A 201 7.44 4.59 -7.65
N LEU A 202 7.13 5.82 -8.10
CA LEU A 202 5.82 6.44 -7.87
C LEU A 202 4.71 5.63 -8.53
N VAL A 203 4.91 5.25 -9.80
CA VAL A 203 3.93 4.46 -10.57
C VAL A 203 3.67 3.10 -9.93
N VAL A 204 4.73 2.42 -9.47
CA VAL A 204 4.61 1.13 -8.75
C VAL A 204 3.82 1.29 -7.45
N ILE A 205 4.12 2.31 -6.65
CA ILE A 205 3.41 2.53 -5.37
C ILE A 205 1.94 2.88 -5.63
N GLN A 206 1.65 3.71 -6.63
CA GLN A 206 0.29 4.02 -7.06
C GLN A 206 -0.47 2.73 -7.45
N LEU A 207 0.19 1.84 -8.19
CA LEU A 207 -0.38 0.55 -8.58
C LEU A 207 -0.64 -0.36 -7.37
N ILE A 208 0.30 -0.49 -6.43
CA ILE A 208 0.10 -1.31 -5.21
C ILE A 208 -1.07 -0.79 -4.36
N LEU A 209 -1.24 0.53 -4.32
CA LEU A 209 -2.31 1.20 -3.59
C LEU A 209 -3.60 1.33 -4.42
N THR A 210 -3.80 0.49 -5.44
CA THR A 210 -5.02 0.45 -6.26
C THR A 210 -6.27 0.30 -5.40
N HIS A 211 -6.24 -0.53 -4.35
CA HIS A 211 -7.38 -0.70 -3.44
C HIS A 211 -7.86 0.63 -2.83
N LEU A 212 -6.95 1.50 -2.38
CA LEU A 212 -7.29 2.83 -1.85
C LEU A 212 -7.89 3.74 -2.93
N SER A 213 -7.42 3.61 -4.16
CA SER A 213 -7.91 4.40 -5.30
C SER A 213 -9.31 3.97 -5.71
N LEU A 214 -9.62 2.67 -5.68
CA LEU A 214 -10.92 2.11 -6.06
C LEU A 214 -11.99 2.26 -4.97
N THR A 215 -11.60 2.47 -3.72
CA THR A 215 -12.55 2.73 -2.62
C THR A 215 -12.59 4.20 -2.20
N ALA A 216 -12.02 5.09 -3.02
CA ALA A 216 -12.01 6.51 -2.72
C ALA A 216 -13.44 7.09 -2.71
N PRO A 217 -13.78 7.97 -1.75
CA PRO A 217 -15.04 8.70 -1.81
C PRO A 217 -15.11 9.55 -3.10
N LEU A 218 -16.29 9.64 -3.71
CA LEU A 218 -16.50 10.43 -4.94
C LEU A 218 -16.17 11.92 -4.80
N SER A 219 -16.21 12.44 -3.58
CA SER A 219 -15.80 13.82 -3.26
C SER A 219 -14.28 14.01 -3.21
N SER A 220 -13.51 12.91 -3.18
CA SER A 220 -12.05 12.94 -3.14
C SER A 220 -11.46 13.20 -4.52
N LYS A 221 -10.35 13.93 -4.56
CA LYS A 221 -9.54 14.09 -5.78
C LYS A 221 -8.97 12.75 -6.28
N MET A 222 -8.82 11.76 -5.39
CA MET A 222 -8.35 10.41 -5.74
C MET A 222 -9.31 9.66 -6.68
N ALA A 223 -10.61 9.97 -6.63
CA ALA A 223 -11.62 9.38 -7.50
C ALA A 223 -11.57 9.94 -8.93
N LYS A 224 -10.89 11.08 -9.14
CA LYS A 224 -10.77 11.69 -10.46
C LYS A 224 -9.83 10.89 -11.35
N VAL A 225 -10.32 10.52 -12.53
CA VAL A 225 -9.53 9.94 -13.60
C VAL A 225 -8.99 11.03 -14.52
N TRP A 226 -7.72 10.88 -14.92
CA TRP A 226 -7.06 11.78 -15.86
C TRP A 226 -6.76 11.01 -17.15
N GLY A 227 -6.99 11.64 -18.31
CA GLY A 227 -6.64 11.04 -19.60
C GLY A 227 -7.33 9.70 -19.85
N PHE A 228 -8.65 9.64 -19.68
CA PHE A 228 -9.40 8.41 -19.94
C PHE A 228 -9.24 7.91 -21.40
N PRO A 229 -9.31 8.77 -22.45
CA PRO A 229 -9.06 8.31 -23.83
C PRO A 229 -7.68 7.64 -24.01
N ASP A 230 -6.62 8.25 -23.44
CA ASP A 230 -5.28 7.67 -23.43
C ASP A 230 -5.27 6.30 -22.73
N THR A 231 -6.03 6.17 -21.65
CA THR A 231 -6.15 4.91 -20.88
C THR A 231 -6.88 3.82 -21.67
N GLN A 232 -8.02 4.14 -22.28
CA GLN A 232 -8.78 3.22 -23.13
C GLN A 232 -7.91 2.72 -24.29
N ALA A 233 -7.21 3.63 -24.98
CA ALA A 233 -6.32 3.27 -26.07
C ALA A 233 -5.22 2.27 -25.63
N VAL A 234 -4.60 2.50 -24.46
CA VAL A 234 -3.52 1.65 -23.95
C VAL A 234 -3.98 0.26 -23.53
N VAL A 235 -5.14 0.14 -22.85
CA VAL A 235 -5.61 -1.17 -22.35
C VAL A 235 -6.01 -2.12 -23.47
N TYR A 236 -6.54 -1.58 -24.58
CA TYR A 236 -6.95 -2.35 -25.76
C TYR A 236 -5.82 -2.67 -26.73
N LEU A 237 -4.59 -2.17 -26.53
CA LEU A 237 -3.44 -2.57 -27.36
C LEU A 237 -3.26 -4.11 -27.33
N PRO A 238 -2.91 -4.74 -28.46
CA PRO A 238 -2.70 -6.19 -28.50
C PRO A 238 -1.43 -6.61 -27.75
N ASN A 239 -1.37 -7.87 -27.32
CA ASN A 239 -0.23 -8.45 -26.61
C ASN A 239 1.08 -8.39 -27.41
N SER A 240 0.98 -8.42 -28.74
CA SER A 240 2.12 -8.28 -29.63
C SER A 240 2.76 -6.89 -29.60
N SER A 241 2.01 -5.82 -29.28
CA SER A 241 2.53 -4.45 -29.19
C SER A 241 2.82 -4.02 -27.77
N ARG A 242 1.98 -4.43 -26.81
CA ARG A 242 2.09 -4.06 -25.40
C ARG A 242 1.85 -5.28 -24.51
N PRO A 243 2.87 -6.14 -24.33
CA PRO A 243 2.77 -7.29 -23.45
C PRO A 243 2.82 -6.88 -21.97
N ILE A 244 2.07 -7.60 -21.13
CA ILE A 244 2.02 -7.38 -19.67
C ILE A 244 3.36 -7.72 -19.03
N PHE A 245 4.01 -8.79 -19.52
CA PHE A 245 5.31 -9.24 -19.03
C PHE A 245 6.40 -8.96 -20.06
N LYS A 246 7.35 -8.16 -19.63
CA LYS A 246 8.46 -7.62 -20.41
C LYS A 246 9.78 -8.24 -20.02
N GLY A 247 10.77 -7.80 -20.78
CA GLY A 247 12.14 -8.20 -20.59
C GLY A 247 12.37 -9.62 -21.11
N PRO A 248 13.61 -10.06 -21.07
CA PRO A 248 14.00 -11.23 -21.85
C PRO A 248 13.73 -12.55 -21.12
N THR A 249 13.43 -12.45 -19.82
CA THR A 249 12.94 -13.54 -18.98
C THR A 249 11.43 -13.42 -18.76
N CYS A 250 10.71 -12.53 -19.47
CA CYS A 250 9.28 -12.24 -19.31
C CYS A 250 8.80 -12.20 -17.84
N GLN A 251 9.58 -11.58 -16.97
CA GLN A 251 9.35 -11.50 -15.52
C GLN A 251 9.26 -10.04 -15.02
N GLU A 252 9.56 -9.07 -15.88
CA GLU A 252 9.38 -7.66 -15.58
C GLU A 252 7.94 -7.28 -15.90
N VAL A 253 7.22 -6.72 -14.93
CA VAL A 253 5.83 -6.30 -15.15
C VAL A 253 5.81 -4.97 -15.88
N ASP A 254 4.93 -4.82 -16.87
CA ASP A 254 4.60 -3.52 -17.44
C ASP A 254 3.74 -2.72 -16.46
N ILE A 255 4.40 -2.10 -15.48
CA ILE A 255 3.75 -1.33 -14.41
C ILE A 255 2.88 -0.21 -14.99
N ASP A 256 3.35 0.45 -16.04
CA ASP A 256 2.66 1.56 -16.70
C ASP A 256 1.35 1.08 -17.35
N TRP A 257 1.39 0.01 -18.14
CA TRP A 257 0.17 -0.58 -18.72
C TRP A 257 -0.79 -1.09 -17.65
N THR A 258 -0.26 -1.73 -16.60
CA THR A 258 -1.09 -2.26 -15.51
C THR A 258 -1.78 -1.12 -14.72
N LEU A 259 -1.09 0.01 -14.54
CA LEU A 259 -1.69 1.20 -13.93
C LEU A 259 -2.78 1.81 -14.81
N HIS A 260 -2.64 1.77 -16.14
CA HIS A 260 -3.73 2.10 -17.06
C HIS A 260 -4.94 1.20 -16.85
N VAL A 261 -4.77 -0.12 -16.70
CA VAL A 261 -5.90 -1.03 -16.38
C VAL A 261 -6.56 -0.66 -15.04
N ALA A 262 -5.79 -0.39 -13.99
CA ALA A 262 -6.34 0.06 -12.72
C ALA A 262 -7.12 1.39 -12.84
N SER A 263 -6.58 2.36 -13.58
CA SER A 263 -7.22 3.66 -13.80
C SER A 263 -8.44 3.57 -14.73
N PHE A 264 -8.45 2.62 -15.67
CA PHE A 264 -9.58 2.31 -16.53
C PHE A 264 -10.78 1.88 -15.68
N PHE A 265 -10.62 0.84 -14.86
CA PHE A 265 -11.70 0.38 -13.97
C PHE A 265 -12.05 1.41 -12.89
N ARG A 266 -11.10 2.23 -12.45
CA ARG A 266 -11.41 3.36 -11.56
C ARG A 266 -12.45 4.30 -12.18
N ASN A 267 -12.40 4.54 -13.50
CA ASN A 267 -13.42 5.35 -14.19
C ASN A 267 -14.81 4.72 -14.06
N TYR A 268 -14.92 3.44 -14.40
CA TYR A 268 -16.20 2.72 -14.38
C TYR A 268 -16.78 2.50 -12.99
N LEU A 269 -15.92 2.25 -12.00
CA LEU A 269 -16.37 2.00 -10.62
C LEU A 269 -16.69 3.29 -9.86
N LEU A 270 -16.07 4.43 -10.20
CA LEU A 270 -16.18 5.68 -9.44
C LEU A 270 -16.74 6.87 -10.25
N SER A 271 -17.26 6.66 -11.45
CA SER A 271 -17.97 7.69 -12.21
C SER A 271 -19.48 7.51 -12.10
N LYS A 272 -20.19 8.52 -11.61
CA LYS A 272 -21.67 8.50 -11.49
C LYS A 272 -22.40 8.38 -12.83
N GLN A 273 -21.70 8.59 -13.94
CA GLN A 273 -22.25 8.48 -15.28
C GLN A 273 -22.29 7.03 -15.76
N GLU A 274 -21.53 6.15 -15.13
CA GLU A 274 -21.36 4.76 -15.54
C GLU A 274 -22.36 3.85 -14.83
N PRO A 275 -23.09 2.97 -15.54
CA PRO A 275 -24.02 2.02 -14.90
C PRO A 275 -23.35 1.14 -13.85
N THR A 276 -22.12 0.69 -14.11
CA THR A 276 -21.31 -0.16 -13.20
C THR A 276 -21.13 0.49 -11.82
N HIS A 277 -21.10 1.82 -11.75
CA HIS A 277 -20.98 2.54 -10.48
C HIS A 277 -22.14 2.26 -9.53
N ILE A 278 -23.37 2.17 -10.04
CA ILE A 278 -24.57 1.92 -9.21
C ILE A 278 -24.44 0.57 -8.50
N HIS A 279 -24.04 -0.46 -9.25
CA HIS A 279 -23.85 -1.79 -8.68
C HIS A 279 -22.66 -1.83 -7.73
N TYR A 280 -21.57 -1.13 -8.06
CA TYR A 280 -20.41 -1.03 -7.17
C TYR A 280 -20.75 -0.33 -5.84
N GLU A 281 -21.58 0.71 -5.88
CA GLU A 281 -22.05 1.41 -4.68
C GLU A 281 -22.92 0.52 -3.79
N ASN A 282 -23.66 -0.43 -4.38
CA ASN A 282 -24.48 -1.40 -3.65
C ASN A 282 -23.67 -2.53 -2.98
N LEU A 283 -22.41 -2.74 -3.35
CA LEU A 283 -21.55 -3.74 -2.70
C LEU A 283 -21.28 -3.37 -1.25
N ASP A 284 -21.32 -4.37 -0.38
CA ASP A 284 -20.90 -4.23 1.01
C ASP A 284 -19.42 -3.85 1.10
N ARG A 285 -19.02 -3.21 2.21
CA ARG A 285 -17.62 -2.80 2.41
C ARG A 285 -16.65 -3.98 2.35
N SER A 286 -17.09 -5.15 2.81
CA SER A 286 -16.29 -6.39 2.78
C SER A 286 -16.18 -6.99 1.38
N GLU A 287 -17.05 -6.60 0.44
CA GLU A 287 -17.06 -7.05 -0.95
C GLU A 287 -16.34 -6.08 -1.89
N ARG A 288 -15.89 -4.93 -1.40
CA ARG A 288 -15.08 -3.97 -2.17
C ARG A 288 -13.59 -4.32 -2.08
N PRO A 289 -12.73 -3.80 -2.97
CA PRO A 289 -11.29 -3.99 -2.90
C PRO A 289 -10.72 -3.64 -1.52
N GLN A 290 -9.89 -4.52 -0.97
CA GLN A 290 -9.28 -4.35 0.35
C GLN A 290 -7.75 -4.37 0.29
N GLY A 291 -7.13 -3.79 1.32
CA GLY A 291 -5.70 -3.98 1.58
C GLY A 291 -5.39 -5.39 2.07
N TRP A 292 -4.12 -5.80 1.95
CA TRP A 292 -3.67 -7.09 2.48
C TRP A 292 -3.53 -7.04 4.00
N THR A 293 -3.49 -8.22 4.62
CA THR A 293 -3.42 -8.40 6.09
C THR A 293 -2.25 -9.28 6.53
N LYS A 294 -1.31 -9.56 5.61
CA LYS A 294 -0.16 -10.45 5.83
C LYS A 294 1.10 -9.80 5.24
N PRO A 295 2.29 -10.15 5.75
CA PRO A 295 3.55 -9.69 5.16
C PRO A 295 3.62 -9.94 3.65
N LEU A 296 4.24 -9.01 2.93
CA LEU A 296 4.61 -9.23 1.54
C LEU A 296 5.70 -10.29 1.48
N SER A 297 5.63 -11.21 0.52
CA SER A 297 6.61 -12.28 0.37
C SER A 297 6.81 -12.65 -1.09
N THR A 298 8.02 -13.09 -1.43
CA THR A 298 8.36 -13.70 -2.72
C THR A 298 7.93 -15.18 -2.79
N SER A 299 7.60 -15.78 -1.65
CA SER A 299 7.07 -17.15 -1.59
C SER A 299 5.64 -17.20 -2.14
N PRO A 300 5.21 -18.35 -2.70
CA PRO A 300 3.85 -18.51 -3.20
C PRO A 300 2.85 -18.19 -2.09
N LEU A 301 2.12 -17.09 -2.28
CA LEU A 301 1.09 -16.71 -1.34
C LEU A 301 -0.06 -17.70 -1.50
N LYS A 302 -0.62 -18.20 -0.39
CA LYS A 302 -1.96 -18.77 -0.42
C LYS A 302 -2.93 -17.63 -0.70
N LEU A 303 -3.20 -17.42 -1.99
CA LEU A 303 -4.21 -16.49 -2.45
C LEU A 303 -5.57 -16.88 -1.87
N GLY A 304 -6.44 -15.89 -1.72
CA GLY A 304 -7.78 -16.15 -1.23
C GLY A 304 -8.61 -16.96 -2.24
N LYS A 305 -9.73 -17.51 -1.76
CA LYS A 305 -10.57 -18.42 -2.55
C LYS A 305 -11.68 -17.71 -3.31
N HIS A 306 -12.18 -16.59 -2.82
CA HIS A 306 -13.34 -15.90 -3.39
C HIS A 306 -12.91 -14.56 -3.96
N TRP A 307 -13.26 -14.36 -5.22
CA TRP A 307 -12.90 -13.17 -5.99
C TRP A 307 -14.16 -12.64 -6.67
N LYS A 308 -14.30 -11.32 -6.69
CA LYS A 308 -15.32 -10.62 -7.45
C LYS A 308 -14.62 -9.73 -8.47
N GLY A 309 -15.21 -9.56 -9.64
CA GLY A 309 -14.55 -8.80 -10.69
C GLY A 309 -15.44 -8.51 -11.88
N THR A 310 -14.84 -7.90 -12.89
CA THR A 310 -15.48 -7.61 -14.16
C THR A 310 -14.43 -7.53 -15.25
N TYR A 311 -14.89 -7.63 -16.49
CA TYR A 311 -14.09 -7.41 -17.68
C TYR A 311 -14.84 -6.46 -18.60
N ALA A 312 -14.09 -5.69 -19.38
CA ALA A 312 -14.64 -4.78 -20.36
C ALA A 312 -14.39 -5.31 -21.77
N TYR A 313 -15.31 -5.01 -22.68
CA TYR A 313 -15.22 -5.31 -24.09
C TYR A 313 -15.88 -4.21 -24.93
N VAL A 314 -15.52 -4.16 -26.21
CA VAL A 314 -16.20 -3.36 -27.23
C VAL A 314 -16.39 -4.22 -28.47
N ASP A 315 -17.17 -3.76 -29.43
CA ASP A 315 -17.38 -4.51 -30.66
C ASP A 315 -16.09 -4.62 -31.49
N HIS A 316 -16.00 -5.66 -32.33
CA HIS A 316 -14.78 -5.97 -33.09
C HIS A 316 -14.33 -4.80 -33.98
N ASP A 317 -15.28 -4.11 -34.62
CA ASP A 317 -15.01 -2.96 -35.49
C ASP A 317 -14.54 -1.73 -34.70
N GLU A 318 -14.94 -1.60 -33.42
CA GLU A 318 -14.60 -0.48 -32.56
C GLU A 318 -13.20 -0.64 -31.95
N ILE A 319 -12.76 -1.87 -31.65
CA ILE A 319 -11.39 -2.14 -31.21
C ILE A 319 -10.38 -1.57 -32.22
N ALA A 320 -10.62 -1.76 -33.52
CA ALA A 320 -9.75 -1.23 -34.56
C ALA A 320 -9.68 0.30 -34.53
N GLN A 321 -10.80 0.97 -34.25
CA GLN A 321 -10.88 2.42 -34.13
C GLN A 321 -10.10 2.93 -32.92
N ILE A 322 -10.28 2.31 -31.75
CA ILE A 322 -9.53 2.62 -30.52
C ILE A 322 -8.02 2.47 -30.78
N ARG A 323 -7.60 1.34 -31.36
CA ARG A 323 -6.19 1.03 -31.63
C ARG A 323 -5.55 1.97 -32.66
N SER A 324 -6.34 2.53 -33.58
CA SER A 324 -5.86 3.47 -34.59
C SER A 324 -5.74 4.92 -34.10
N GLY A 325 -6.25 5.22 -32.89
CA GLY A 325 -6.30 6.59 -32.36
C GLY A 325 -7.32 7.49 -33.06
N PHE A 326 -8.29 6.91 -33.79
CA PHE A 326 -9.30 7.67 -34.55
C PHE A 326 -10.21 8.54 -33.65
N HIS A 327 -10.26 8.23 -32.35
CA HIS A 327 -11.17 8.80 -31.36
C HIS A 327 -10.45 9.38 -30.12
N GLU A 328 -9.33 10.10 -30.31
CA GLU A 328 -8.61 10.76 -29.20
C GLU A 328 -9.50 11.70 -28.36
N ASP A 329 -10.50 12.34 -28.98
CA ASP A 329 -11.38 13.31 -28.33
C ASP A 329 -12.68 12.71 -27.74
N TYR A 330 -13.09 11.51 -28.18
CA TYR A 330 -14.37 10.89 -27.79
C TYR A 330 -14.19 9.38 -27.56
N PRO A 331 -14.03 8.91 -26.32
CA PRO A 331 -13.84 7.48 -26.05
C PRO A 331 -15.05 6.68 -26.55
N VAL A 332 -14.79 5.46 -27.00
CA VAL A 332 -15.84 4.49 -27.35
C VAL A 332 -16.56 4.05 -26.06
N GLN A 333 -17.85 3.74 -26.13
CA GLN A 333 -18.54 3.21 -24.95
C GLN A 333 -18.11 1.76 -24.73
N ASP A 334 -17.47 1.48 -23.60
CA ASP A 334 -17.15 0.13 -23.19
C ASP A 334 -18.39 -0.58 -22.64
N HIS A 335 -18.54 -1.85 -23.03
CA HIS A 335 -19.45 -2.78 -22.40
C HIS A 335 -18.77 -3.48 -21.23
N MET A 336 -19.58 -3.85 -20.22
CA MET A 336 -19.11 -4.56 -19.03
C MET A 336 -19.77 -5.93 -18.91
N CYS A 337 -19.09 -6.83 -18.20
CA CYS A 337 -19.66 -8.11 -17.81
C CYS A 337 -21.06 -7.92 -17.19
N GLY A 338 -22.06 -8.63 -17.72
CA GLY A 338 -23.41 -8.62 -17.17
C GLY A 338 -24.13 -7.27 -17.22
N GLU A 339 -23.73 -6.33 -18.10
CA GLU A 339 -24.34 -4.98 -18.21
C GLU A 339 -25.87 -5.02 -18.43
N ASP A 340 -26.37 -6.04 -19.11
CA ASP A 340 -27.81 -6.25 -19.35
C ASP A 340 -28.53 -7.08 -18.27
N THR A 341 -27.85 -7.42 -17.18
CA THR A 341 -28.35 -8.32 -16.14
C THR A 341 -28.31 -7.67 -14.74
N ALA A 342 -29.03 -8.28 -13.79
CA ALA A 342 -29.01 -7.82 -12.41
C ALA A 342 -27.63 -8.01 -11.73
N GLU A 343 -26.77 -8.88 -12.28
CA GLU A 343 -25.48 -9.29 -11.74
C GLU A 343 -24.33 -8.78 -12.62
N THR A 344 -23.91 -7.55 -12.38
CA THR A 344 -22.85 -6.85 -13.16
C THR A 344 -21.42 -7.20 -12.75
N PHE A 345 -21.25 -8.02 -11.72
CA PHE A 345 -19.93 -8.50 -11.29
C PHE A 345 -19.90 -10.02 -11.33
N GLN A 346 -18.85 -10.54 -11.95
CA GLN A 346 -18.54 -11.95 -12.02
C GLN A 346 -17.94 -12.42 -10.71
N ASP A 347 -18.46 -13.53 -10.19
CA ASP A 347 -17.85 -14.24 -9.06
C ASP A 347 -16.91 -15.33 -9.57
N LEU A 348 -15.73 -15.43 -8.96
CA LEU A 348 -14.71 -16.43 -9.28
C LEU A 348 -14.27 -17.11 -7.98
N ARG A 349 -14.52 -18.41 -7.90
CA ARG A 349 -14.08 -19.25 -6.78
C ARG A 349 -12.87 -20.07 -7.20
N LEU A 350 -11.79 -19.96 -6.44
CA LEU A 350 -10.53 -20.67 -6.66
C LEU A 350 -10.35 -21.80 -5.64
N GLY A 351 -9.99 -22.96 -6.15
CA GLY A 351 -9.56 -24.14 -5.42
C GLY A 351 -8.10 -24.48 -5.77
N PHE A 352 -7.29 -24.73 -4.73
CA PHE A 352 -5.88 -25.03 -4.87
C PHE A 352 -5.64 -26.53 -4.62
N PRO A 353 -5.49 -27.36 -5.68
CA PRO A 353 -5.23 -28.78 -5.52
C PRO A 353 -3.84 -29.03 -4.91
N LYS A 354 -3.71 -30.07 -4.07
CA LYS A 354 -2.44 -30.44 -3.42
C LYS A 354 -1.45 -31.21 -4.33
N GLY A 355 -1.65 -31.17 -5.65
CA GLY A 355 -0.89 -31.94 -6.64
C GLY A 355 -0.97 -31.34 -8.03
N GLN A 356 -0.67 -32.13 -9.06
CA GLN A 356 -0.85 -31.69 -10.45
C GLN A 356 -2.32 -31.45 -10.75
N LEU A 357 -2.58 -30.48 -11.63
CA LEU A 357 -3.93 -30.21 -12.08
C LEU A 357 -4.40 -31.39 -12.94
N GLU A 358 -5.42 -32.11 -12.48
CA GLU A 358 -5.95 -33.30 -13.18
C GLU A 358 -6.44 -33.00 -14.60
N PHE A 359 -6.79 -31.73 -14.86
CA PHE A 359 -7.38 -31.28 -16.12
C PHE A 359 -6.62 -30.09 -16.72
N TRP A 360 -5.56 -30.36 -17.50
CA TRP A 360 -4.82 -29.31 -18.21
C TRP A 360 -4.53 -29.73 -19.66
N PRO A 361 -5.49 -29.53 -20.58
CA PRO A 361 -5.33 -29.87 -21.99
C PRO A 361 -4.13 -29.17 -22.64
N ASP A 362 -3.48 -29.84 -23.60
CA ASP A 362 -2.31 -29.29 -24.31
C ASP A 362 -2.63 -27.98 -25.04
N ILE A 363 -3.88 -27.81 -25.51
CA ILE A 363 -4.35 -26.57 -26.12
C ILE A 363 -4.30 -25.39 -25.14
N PHE A 364 -4.59 -25.60 -23.84
CA PHE A 364 -4.48 -24.54 -22.84
C PHE A 364 -3.03 -24.11 -22.64
N GLU A 365 -2.10 -25.07 -22.58
CA GLU A 365 -0.67 -24.77 -22.51
C GLU A 365 -0.17 -24.06 -23.76
N HIS A 366 -0.63 -24.48 -24.94
CA HIS A 366 -0.26 -23.87 -26.22
C HIS A 366 -0.65 -22.39 -26.26
N ILE A 367 -1.85 -22.07 -25.76
CA ILE A 367 -2.38 -20.70 -25.72
C ILE A 367 -1.69 -19.86 -24.62
N LEU A 368 -1.68 -20.35 -23.38
CA LEU A 368 -1.32 -19.55 -22.20
C LEU A 368 0.18 -19.58 -21.85
N LYS A 369 0.88 -20.65 -22.26
CA LYS A 369 2.30 -20.90 -21.91
C LYS A 369 2.53 -20.74 -20.41
N SER A 370 1.67 -21.40 -19.63
CA SER A 370 1.61 -21.30 -18.18
C SER A 370 2.75 -22.03 -17.48
N ARG A 371 3.14 -23.20 -18.01
CA ARG A 371 4.16 -24.09 -17.45
C ARG A 371 5.51 -23.95 -18.12
N ALA A 372 5.58 -23.29 -19.28
CA ALA A 372 6.84 -22.99 -19.93
C ALA A 372 7.77 -22.33 -18.91
N LYS A 373 8.83 -23.04 -18.48
CA LYS A 373 9.94 -22.43 -17.76
C LYS A 373 10.37 -21.29 -18.64
N ILE A 374 10.13 -20.05 -18.22
CA ILE A 374 10.55 -18.92 -19.02
C ILE A 374 12.07 -19.04 -19.09
N GLU A 375 12.59 -19.47 -20.23
CA GLU A 375 14.00 -19.81 -20.36
C GLU A 375 14.80 -18.53 -20.20
N TYR A 376 15.58 -18.48 -19.12
CA TYR A 376 16.45 -17.37 -18.80
C TYR A 376 17.53 -17.22 -19.88
N ARG A 377 17.27 -16.42 -20.90
CA ARG A 377 18.33 -15.97 -21.81
C ARG A 377 18.26 -14.46 -21.96
N THR A 378 18.94 -13.78 -21.04
CA THR A 378 19.62 -12.54 -21.44
C THR A 378 20.96 -12.30 -20.79
N PRO A 379 21.88 -11.67 -21.53
CA PRO A 379 22.99 -10.95 -20.94
C PRO A 379 22.41 -9.79 -20.13
N THR A 380 22.43 -9.90 -18.80
CA THR A 380 22.12 -8.78 -17.92
C THR A 380 23.23 -7.74 -18.02
N THR A 381 22.86 -6.48 -18.23
CA THR A 381 23.84 -5.37 -18.17
C THR A 381 24.18 -5.07 -16.71
N ARG A 382 25.38 -4.51 -16.46
CA ARG A 382 25.87 -4.17 -15.10
C ARG A 382 24.93 -3.25 -14.29
N ALA A 383 24.05 -2.48 -14.96
CA ALA A 383 23.10 -1.58 -14.30
C ALA A 383 21.91 -2.33 -13.66
N GLN A 384 21.41 -3.39 -14.31
CA GLN A 384 20.31 -4.21 -13.78
C GLN A 384 20.74 -4.96 -12.50
N LYS A 385 21.99 -5.45 -12.44
CA LYS A 385 22.56 -6.10 -11.25
C LYS A 385 22.67 -5.20 -10.01
N ARG A 386 22.60 -3.87 -10.17
CA ARG A 386 22.64 -2.92 -9.04
C ARG A 386 21.25 -2.55 -8.52
N ALA A 387 20.21 -2.72 -9.34
CA ALA A 387 18.82 -2.46 -8.95
C ALA A 387 18.16 -3.70 -8.30
N THR A 388 18.62 -4.91 -8.64
CA THR A 388 18.23 -6.16 -8.02
C THR A 388 19.28 -6.60 -6.98
N GLY A 389 19.19 -6.03 -5.78
CA GLY A 389 19.85 -6.56 -4.58
C GLY A 389 19.29 -7.94 -4.18
N PRO A 390 19.96 -8.68 -3.28
CA PRO A 390 19.83 -10.13 -3.17
C PRO A 390 18.48 -10.53 -2.59
N ASP A 391 17.63 -11.08 -3.46
CA ASP A 391 16.99 -12.38 -3.31
C ASP A 391 16.56 -12.80 -4.72
N ALA A 392 17.55 -13.19 -5.52
CA ALA A 392 17.28 -14.04 -6.66
C ALA A 392 16.69 -15.33 -6.11
N LEU A 393 15.51 -15.72 -6.60
CA LEU A 393 14.85 -16.99 -6.27
C LEU A 393 15.91 -18.11 -6.20
N PRO A 394 15.92 -18.96 -5.15
CA PRO A 394 16.87 -20.06 -5.06
C PRO A 394 16.84 -20.88 -6.34
N GLU A 395 18.03 -21.17 -6.88
CA GLU A 395 18.21 -21.94 -8.11
C GLU A 395 17.50 -23.30 -7.98
N GLY A 396 16.43 -23.53 -8.76
CA GLY A 396 15.97 -24.89 -9.08
C GLY A 396 14.55 -25.31 -8.72
N GLU A 397 13.78 -24.60 -7.89
CA GLU A 397 12.38 -24.97 -7.60
C GLU A 397 11.39 -23.91 -8.08
N SER A 398 10.69 -24.21 -9.17
CA SER A 398 9.57 -23.39 -9.65
C SER A 398 8.42 -23.53 -8.67
N VAL A 399 8.21 -22.53 -7.82
CA VAL A 399 7.13 -22.52 -6.81
C VAL A 399 5.75 -22.18 -7.41
N SER A 400 5.62 -22.32 -8.72
CA SER A 400 4.37 -22.13 -9.46
C SER A 400 3.33 -23.12 -8.97
N PHE A 401 2.12 -22.62 -8.71
CA PHE A 401 1.01 -23.46 -8.25
C PHE A 401 -0.19 -23.27 -9.15
N CYS A 402 -0.89 -24.36 -9.36
CA CYS A 402 -2.07 -24.41 -10.22
C CYS A 402 -3.35 -24.19 -9.41
N PHE A 403 -4.43 -23.81 -10.08
CA PHE A 403 -5.74 -23.68 -9.49
C PHE A 403 -6.82 -24.16 -10.44
N LYS A 404 -7.87 -24.77 -9.89
CA LYS A 404 -9.15 -24.94 -10.55
C LYS A 404 -10.11 -23.93 -9.96
N GLY A 405 -11.00 -23.39 -10.78
CA GLY A 405 -12.02 -22.49 -10.32
C GLY A 405 -13.28 -22.61 -11.13
N GLY A 406 -14.27 -21.81 -10.75
CA GLY A 406 -15.51 -21.69 -11.46
C GLY A 406 -16.28 -20.51 -10.92
N GLY A 407 -17.33 -20.14 -11.64
CA GLY A 407 -18.12 -18.97 -11.32
C GLY A 407 -19.35 -18.87 -12.19
N GLU A 408 -20.00 -17.73 -12.09
CA GLU A 408 -21.21 -17.41 -12.83
C GLU A 408 -20.99 -16.09 -13.59
N ASP A 409 -21.35 -16.08 -14.86
CA ASP A 409 -21.30 -14.91 -15.74
C ASP A 409 -22.69 -14.67 -16.31
N ALA A 410 -23.38 -13.62 -15.83
CA ALA A 410 -24.68 -13.09 -16.26
C ALA A 410 -25.90 -14.04 -16.25
N SER A 411 -25.68 -15.36 -16.42
CA SER A 411 -26.63 -16.48 -16.30
C SER A 411 -25.97 -17.86 -16.53
N GLU A 412 -24.71 -17.93 -16.99
CA GLU A 412 -24.04 -19.19 -17.32
C GLU A 412 -22.91 -19.51 -16.34
N LYS A 413 -22.85 -20.78 -15.93
CA LYS A 413 -21.78 -21.29 -15.08
C LYS A 413 -20.57 -21.64 -15.93
N PHE A 414 -19.43 -21.03 -15.61
CA PHE A 414 -18.17 -21.33 -16.27
C PHE A 414 -17.22 -22.08 -15.33
N GLN A 415 -16.28 -22.80 -15.94
CA GLN A 415 -15.13 -23.37 -15.27
C GLN A 415 -13.88 -22.56 -15.62
N ALA A 416 -12.93 -22.58 -14.70
CA ALA A 416 -11.64 -21.92 -14.87
C ALA A 416 -10.52 -22.87 -14.46
N SER A 417 -9.42 -22.88 -15.22
CA SER A 417 -8.21 -23.58 -14.81
C SER A 417 -7.01 -22.70 -15.13
N GLY A 418 -6.03 -22.66 -14.24
CA GLY A 418 -4.91 -21.74 -14.41
C GLY A 418 -3.71 -22.00 -13.51
N TRP A 419 -2.76 -21.08 -13.60
CA TRP A 419 -1.49 -21.09 -12.88
C TRP A 419 -1.17 -19.71 -12.31
N PHE A 420 -0.59 -19.73 -11.12
CA PHE A 420 0.12 -18.60 -10.55
C PHE A 420 1.61 -18.88 -10.56
N ASN A 421 2.37 -17.93 -11.07
CA ASN A 421 3.82 -17.98 -11.17
C ASN A 421 4.39 -16.80 -10.36
N PRO A 422 5.03 -17.04 -9.20
CA PRO A 422 5.70 -15.98 -8.46
C PRO A 422 6.71 -15.23 -9.33
N LEU A 423 6.73 -13.90 -9.21
CA LEU A 423 7.63 -13.01 -9.94
C LEU A 423 8.68 -12.41 -9.00
N PRO A 424 9.86 -12.04 -9.52
CA PRO A 424 10.85 -11.33 -8.73
C PRO A 424 10.30 -9.97 -8.25
N PRO A 425 10.90 -9.39 -7.19
CA PRO A 425 10.53 -8.07 -6.71
C PRO A 425 10.59 -7.00 -7.81
N GLN A 426 9.49 -6.28 -8.02
CA GLN A 426 9.43 -5.17 -8.98
C GLN A 426 9.81 -3.88 -8.24
N HIS A 427 10.85 -3.19 -8.72
CA HIS A 427 11.42 -2.01 -8.04
C HIS A 427 11.82 -2.27 -6.56
N GLY A 428 12.13 -3.54 -6.25
CA GLY A 428 12.50 -4.00 -4.91
C GLY A 428 11.32 -4.14 -3.94
N ILE A 429 10.09 -4.28 -4.42
CA ILE A 429 8.91 -4.64 -3.62
C ILE A 429 8.51 -6.09 -3.98
N PRO A 430 8.42 -7.03 -3.02
CA PRO A 430 8.05 -8.42 -3.28
C PRO A 430 6.53 -8.62 -3.39
N GLY A 431 6.08 -9.84 -3.70
CA GLY A 431 4.65 -10.22 -3.67
C GLY A 431 3.93 -10.31 -5.02
N TRP A 432 4.64 -10.12 -6.12
CA TRP A 432 4.06 -10.13 -7.48
C TRP A 432 3.88 -11.56 -8.00
N HIS A 433 2.78 -11.82 -8.69
CA HIS A 433 2.58 -13.10 -9.39
C HIS A 433 2.03 -12.87 -10.80
N ARG A 434 2.47 -13.66 -11.77
CA ARG A 434 1.82 -13.81 -13.07
C ARG A 434 0.68 -14.82 -12.91
N MET A 435 -0.50 -14.44 -13.34
CA MET A 435 -1.67 -15.29 -13.43
C MET A 435 -1.97 -15.59 -14.90
N THR A 436 -2.19 -16.85 -15.21
CA THR A 436 -2.74 -17.29 -16.49
C THR A 436 -3.94 -18.18 -16.21
N MET A 437 -5.04 -17.99 -16.92
CA MET A 437 -6.28 -18.72 -16.70
C MET A 437 -6.98 -18.97 -18.03
N MET A 438 -7.53 -20.17 -18.19
CA MET A 438 -8.50 -20.46 -19.24
C MET A 438 -9.88 -20.53 -18.60
N LYS A 439 -10.81 -19.72 -19.09
CA LYS A 439 -12.25 -19.83 -18.83
C LYS A 439 -12.88 -20.64 -19.96
N TYR A 440 -13.71 -21.61 -19.60
CA TYR A 440 -14.35 -22.52 -20.54
C TYR A 440 -15.69 -23.02 -19.99
N TYR A 441 -16.54 -23.46 -20.89
CA TYR A 441 -17.83 -24.06 -20.58
C TYR A 441 -17.75 -25.56 -20.81
N ILE A 442 -18.50 -26.33 -20.03
CA ILE A 442 -18.58 -27.79 -20.21
C ILE A 442 -19.79 -28.07 -21.09
N ASP A 443 -19.57 -28.78 -22.19
CA ASP A 443 -20.66 -29.31 -23.00
C ASP A 443 -21.37 -30.43 -22.22
N GLU A 444 -22.66 -30.26 -21.96
CA GLU A 444 -23.48 -31.20 -21.20
C GLU A 444 -23.52 -32.60 -21.82
N SER A 445 -23.34 -32.71 -23.15
CA SER A 445 -23.44 -33.97 -23.88
C SER A 445 -22.15 -34.80 -23.81
N SER A 446 -20.98 -34.15 -23.84
CA SER A 446 -19.68 -34.82 -23.82
C SER A 446 -18.98 -34.80 -22.45
N GLY A 447 -19.38 -33.88 -21.56
CA GLY A 447 -18.70 -33.62 -20.30
C GLY A 447 -17.28 -33.06 -20.47
N GLN A 448 -16.92 -32.62 -21.67
CA GLN A 448 -15.63 -32.01 -22.01
C GLN A 448 -15.79 -30.50 -22.18
N PRO A 449 -14.69 -29.72 -22.15
CA PRO A 449 -14.78 -28.31 -22.51
C PRO A 449 -15.22 -28.13 -23.94
N ASP A 450 -16.13 -27.18 -24.14
CA ASP A 450 -16.39 -26.61 -25.44
C ASP A 450 -15.16 -25.82 -25.90
N LEU A 451 -14.47 -26.34 -26.91
CA LEU A 451 -13.26 -25.73 -27.45
C LEU A 451 -13.55 -24.51 -28.33
N ASP A 452 -14.80 -24.33 -28.77
CA ASP A 452 -15.20 -23.17 -29.57
C ASP A 452 -15.52 -21.95 -28.68
N SER A 453 -15.78 -22.18 -27.38
CA SER A 453 -16.13 -21.17 -26.37
C SER A 453 -15.04 -20.99 -25.30
N LEU A 454 -13.77 -20.90 -25.73
CA LEU A 454 -12.62 -20.67 -24.85
C LEU A 454 -12.31 -19.18 -24.70
N TRP A 455 -11.96 -18.77 -23.48
CA TRP A 455 -11.49 -17.42 -23.17
C TRP A 455 -10.21 -17.46 -22.35
N ALA A 456 -9.14 -16.90 -22.89
CA ALA A 456 -7.84 -16.90 -22.27
C ALA A 456 -7.62 -15.60 -21.48
N TYR A 457 -6.98 -15.69 -20.32
CA TYR A 457 -6.70 -14.57 -19.43
C TYR A 457 -5.23 -14.61 -19.02
N GLU A 458 -4.59 -13.44 -19.05
CA GLU A 458 -3.26 -13.21 -18.51
C GLU A 458 -3.28 -11.92 -17.68
N GLY A 459 -2.73 -11.97 -16.48
CA GLY A 459 -2.69 -10.81 -15.61
C GLY A 459 -1.62 -10.89 -14.55
N VAL A 460 -1.51 -9.81 -13.78
CA VAL A 460 -0.63 -9.68 -12.64
C VAL A 460 -1.45 -9.61 -11.37
N VAL A 461 -1.07 -10.42 -10.39
CA VAL A 461 -1.54 -10.30 -9.01
C VAL A 461 -0.63 -9.29 -8.30
N LEU A 462 -1.25 -8.24 -7.77
CA LEU A 462 -0.53 -7.19 -7.05
C LEU A 462 -0.01 -7.70 -5.70
N PRO A 463 1.05 -7.08 -5.13
CA PRO A 463 1.56 -7.39 -3.81
C PRO A 463 0.45 -7.48 -2.75
N GLY A 464 0.54 -8.51 -1.91
CA GLY A 464 -0.46 -8.81 -0.89
C GLY A 464 -1.61 -9.70 -1.38
N GLY A 465 -1.72 -9.95 -2.69
CA GLY A 465 -2.62 -10.98 -3.22
C GLY A 465 -4.10 -10.62 -3.16
N MET A 466 -4.44 -9.32 -3.19
CA MET A 466 -5.81 -8.83 -3.03
C MET A 466 -6.47 -8.33 -4.33
N VAL A 467 -5.68 -8.03 -5.36
CA VAL A 467 -6.17 -7.51 -6.65
C VAL A 467 -5.40 -8.17 -7.79
N MET A 468 -6.11 -8.56 -8.84
CA MET A 468 -5.58 -9.03 -10.12
C MET A 468 -6.03 -8.08 -11.23
N LEU A 469 -5.10 -7.72 -12.11
CA LEU A 469 -5.33 -6.86 -13.27
C LEU A 469 -4.74 -7.53 -14.50
N GLY A 470 -5.42 -7.47 -15.64
CA GLY A 470 -4.90 -8.10 -16.83
C GLY A 470 -5.74 -7.92 -18.07
N ARG A 471 -5.51 -8.81 -19.04
CA ARG A 471 -6.18 -8.86 -20.34
C ARG A 471 -6.78 -10.24 -20.56
N TRP A 472 -8.00 -10.25 -21.09
CA TRP A 472 -8.61 -11.44 -21.67
C TRP A 472 -8.50 -11.38 -23.20
N TRP A 473 -8.49 -12.52 -23.88
CA TRP A 473 -8.58 -12.61 -25.33
C TRP A 473 -9.28 -13.91 -25.76
N SER A 474 -9.87 -13.89 -26.96
CA SER A 474 -10.34 -15.13 -27.58
C SER A 474 -9.19 -15.82 -28.32
N PRO A 475 -8.90 -17.10 -28.04
CA PRO A 475 -7.91 -17.88 -28.78
C PRO A 475 -8.49 -18.56 -30.02
N THR A 476 -9.82 -18.59 -30.19
CA THR A 476 -10.51 -19.36 -31.24
C THR A 476 -10.69 -18.57 -32.53
N PHE A 477 -10.75 -17.24 -32.45
CA PHE A 477 -10.78 -16.38 -33.63
C PHE A 477 -9.35 -16.13 -34.15
N ASP A 478 -9.11 -16.37 -35.44
CA ASP A 478 -7.86 -15.96 -36.13
C ASP A 478 -7.89 -14.45 -36.45
N ASP A 479 -8.35 -13.66 -35.49
CA ASP A 479 -8.40 -12.21 -35.61
C ASP A 479 -7.01 -11.66 -35.35
N ARG A 480 -6.44 -11.03 -36.38
CA ARG A 480 -5.20 -10.27 -36.26
C ARG A 480 -5.48 -8.80 -36.54
N PRO A 481 -5.29 -7.90 -35.56
CA PRO A 481 -4.82 -8.14 -34.19
C PRO A 481 -5.87 -8.82 -33.27
N GLU A 482 -5.40 -9.55 -32.25
CA GLU A 482 -6.25 -10.35 -31.32
C GLU A 482 -7.44 -9.55 -30.76
N TYR A 483 -8.61 -10.18 -30.68
CA TYR A 483 -9.77 -9.64 -29.98
C TYR A 483 -9.58 -9.81 -28.47
N SER A 484 -9.47 -8.69 -27.75
CA SER A 484 -9.03 -8.67 -26.35
C SER A 484 -9.53 -7.44 -25.60
N GLY A 485 -9.68 -7.55 -24.29
CA GLY A 485 -10.05 -6.43 -23.41
C GLY A 485 -9.47 -6.55 -22.00
N PRO A 486 -9.58 -5.51 -21.18
CA PRO A 486 -9.06 -5.52 -19.82
C PRO A 486 -9.98 -6.29 -18.86
N PHE A 487 -9.41 -6.79 -17.76
CA PHE A 487 -10.18 -7.31 -16.62
C PHE A 487 -9.59 -6.88 -15.28
N ILE A 488 -10.42 -6.92 -14.25
CA ILE A 488 -10.05 -6.76 -12.85
C ILE A 488 -10.77 -7.80 -11.99
N PHE A 489 -10.04 -8.39 -11.04
CA PHE A 489 -10.61 -9.16 -9.92
C PHE A 489 -10.04 -8.66 -8.61
N TRP A 490 -10.83 -8.67 -7.54
CA TRP A 490 -10.37 -8.41 -6.19
C TRP A 490 -10.89 -9.47 -5.22
N ASN A 491 -10.10 -9.75 -4.20
CA ASN A 491 -10.41 -10.78 -3.23
C ASN A 491 -11.50 -10.31 -2.26
N VAL A 492 -12.46 -11.18 -2.00
CA VAL A 492 -13.60 -10.93 -1.10
C VAL A 492 -13.73 -12.01 -0.02
N ASP A 493 -12.64 -12.72 0.33
CA ASP A 493 -12.71 -13.74 1.39
C ASP A 493 -13.20 -13.17 2.73
N ALA A 494 -12.96 -11.88 2.98
CA ALA A 494 -13.44 -11.19 4.17
C ALA A 494 -14.97 -11.00 4.21
N SER A 495 -15.69 -11.08 3.09
CA SER A 495 -17.15 -11.07 3.07
C SER A 495 -17.76 -12.45 3.30
N MET A 496 -16.96 -13.52 3.16
CA MET A 496 -17.44 -14.88 3.33
C MET A 496 -17.54 -15.23 4.82
N PRO A 497 -18.59 -15.95 5.24
CA PRO A 497 -18.65 -16.48 6.59
C PRO A 497 -17.43 -17.37 6.82
N ALA A 498 -16.86 -17.32 8.03
CA ALA A 498 -15.79 -18.22 8.45
C ALA A 498 -16.33 -19.64 8.52
N ILE A 499 -16.45 -20.31 7.38
CA ILE A 499 -16.75 -21.73 7.31
C ILE A 499 -15.52 -22.41 7.89
N ALA A 500 -15.72 -23.15 8.99
CA ALA A 500 -14.69 -24.01 9.56
C ALA A 500 -14.10 -24.84 8.41
N ASP A 501 -12.78 -24.75 8.21
CA ASP A 501 -12.08 -25.55 7.19
C ASP A 501 -12.64 -26.98 7.20
N ASP A 502 -12.94 -27.51 6.02
CA ASP A 502 -13.27 -28.93 5.80
C ASP A 502 -12.09 -29.80 6.22
N THR A 503 -11.94 -29.98 7.52
CA THR A 503 -11.38 -31.18 8.11
C THR A 503 -12.47 -32.24 8.06
N GLN A 504 -12.16 -33.32 7.35
CA GLN A 504 -12.85 -34.62 7.34
C GLN A 504 -13.97 -34.79 6.31
N THR A 505 -13.58 -35.29 5.13
CA THR A 505 -14.24 -36.47 4.55
C THR A 505 -13.17 -37.35 3.92
N THR A 506 -12.48 -38.12 4.77
CA THR A 506 -11.91 -39.41 4.36
C THR A 506 -13.05 -40.42 4.35
N GLY A 507 -13.40 -40.91 3.17
CA GLY A 507 -14.23 -42.08 2.92
C GLY A 507 -13.72 -42.76 1.68
#